data_AF-A0A4Y9YAN0-F1
#
_entry.id   AF-A0A4Y9YAN0-F1
#
_cell.length_a   1.000
_cell.length_b   1.000
_cell.length_c   1.000
_cell.angle_alpha   90.00
_cell.angle_beta   90.00
_cell.angle_gamma   90.00
#
_symmetry.space_group_name_H-M   'P 1'
#
loop_
_entity.id
_entity.type
_entity.pdbx_description
1 polymer ?
#
loop_
_entity_poly.entity_id
_entity_poly.type
_entity_poly.pdbx_seq_one_letter_code
_entity_poly.pdbx_strand_id
1 'polypeptide(L)'
;MWNHALEKSLFTPQEISTMGAPQRRTIYTASLEAHIDRLHAQLLTHALFPVPFEKLDCFRGLNTKTAKSMVAGLHRDAAELRVKRLELERAMHSLRSQLYVQPAVPQAYPHAQMHHTAIAMRRHSLD
;
A
#
# COMPACT_ATOMS: atom_id res chain seq x y z
N MET A 1 30.71 20.15 -17.07
CA MET A 1 31.29 19.02 -16.30
C MET A 1 30.64 19.04 -14.93
N TRP A 2 30.03 17.94 -14.51
CA TRP A 2 29.42 17.83 -13.19
C TRP A 2 30.53 17.54 -12.16
N ASN A 3 30.70 18.44 -11.19
CA ASN A 3 31.68 18.28 -10.11
C ASN A 3 30.97 18.44 -8.78
N HIS A 4 30.46 17.33 -8.23
CA HIS A 4 29.87 17.34 -6.89
C HIS A 4 30.90 16.81 -5.90
N ALA A 5 31.30 17.66 -4.95
CA ALA A 5 32.41 17.39 -4.04
C ALA A 5 32.26 16.10 -3.23
N LEU A 6 31.02 15.68 -2.97
CA LEU A 6 30.68 14.51 -2.15
C LEU A 6 30.23 13.28 -2.97
N GLU A 7 30.36 13.31 -4.30
CA GLU A 7 29.93 12.18 -5.15
C GLU A 7 30.67 10.88 -4.77
N LYS A 8 31.96 10.98 -4.42
CA LYS A 8 32.77 9.85 -3.96
C LYS A 8 32.41 9.32 -2.57
N SER A 9 31.61 10.06 -1.81
CA SER A 9 31.12 9.65 -0.49
C SER A 9 29.76 8.95 -0.58
N LEU A 10 29.06 9.12 -1.71
CA LEU A 10 27.73 8.54 -1.95
C LEU A 10 27.74 7.39 -2.95
N PHE A 11 28.66 7.40 -3.91
CA PHE A 11 28.76 6.39 -4.96
C PHE A 11 30.13 5.72 -4.95
N THR A 12 30.11 4.42 -5.18
CA THR A 12 31.31 3.63 -5.47
C THR A 12 31.90 4.00 -6.83
N PRO A 13 33.21 3.76 -7.06
CA PRO A 13 33.83 3.98 -8.37
C PRO A 13 33.11 3.22 -9.51
N GLN A 14 32.56 2.04 -9.23
CA GLN A 14 31.80 1.23 -10.16
C GLN A 14 30.48 1.91 -10.54
N GLU A 15 29.74 2.46 -9.57
CA GLU A 15 28.48 3.19 -9.82
C GLU A 15 28.71 4.49 -10.59
N ILE A 16 29.80 5.21 -10.28
CA ILE A 16 30.18 6.43 -11.03
C ILE A 16 30.45 6.10 -12.50
N SER A 17 31.09 4.96 -12.76
CA SER A 17 31.45 4.52 -14.12
C SER A 17 30.26 3.96 -14.91
N THR A 18 29.30 3.32 -14.23
CA THR A 18 28.19 2.61 -14.88
C THR A 18 26.89 3.41 -14.94
N MET A 19 26.58 4.24 -13.94
CA MET A 19 25.35 5.01 -13.91
C MET A 19 25.50 6.30 -14.68
N GLY A 20 24.51 6.65 -15.52
CA GLY A 20 24.53 7.92 -16.23
C GLY A 20 24.38 9.12 -15.29
N ALA A 21 24.98 10.25 -15.66
CA ALA A 21 24.92 11.47 -14.86
C ALA A 21 23.47 11.85 -14.46
N PRO A 22 22.44 11.90 -15.34
CA PRO A 22 21.09 12.26 -14.91
C PRO A 22 20.56 11.46 -13.70
N GLN A 23 20.81 10.15 -13.65
CA GLN A 23 20.35 9.28 -12.57
C GLN A 23 21.12 9.52 -11.26
N ARG A 24 22.45 9.67 -11.34
CA ARG A 24 23.27 10.00 -10.17
C ARG A 24 22.85 11.33 -9.53
N ARG A 25 22.22 12.23 -10.30
CA ARG A 25 21.89 13.61 -9.90
C ARG A 25 20.72 13.57 -8.95
N THR A 26 19.72 12.82 -9.35
CA THR A 26 18.53 12.53 -8.55
C THR A 26 18.93 11.89 -7.22
N ILE A 27 19.81 10.88 -7.25
CA ILE A 27 20.23 10.18 -6.02
C ILE A 27 21.07 11.10 -5.13
N TYR A 28 22.01 11.86 -5.70
CA TYR A 28 22.83 12.81 -4.95
C TYR A 28 21.97 13.85 -4.24
N THR A 29 21.04 14.48 -4.96
CA THR A 29 20.13 15.48 -4.40
C THR A 29 19.26 14.88 -3.30
N ALA A 30 18.63 13.72 -3.56
CA ALA A 30 17.81 13.04 -2.56
C ALA A 30 18.60 12.65 -1.30
N SER A 31 19.87 12.27 -1.45
CA SER A 31 20.75 11.92 -0.33
C SER A 31 21.11 13.15 0.53
N LEU A 32 21.34 14.30 -0.11
CA LEU A 32 21.56 15.56 0.61
C LEU A 32 20.30 16.04 1.33
N GLU A 33 19.14 15.98 0.67
CA GLU A 33 17.85 16.34 1.27
C GLU A 33 17.59 15.49 2.51
N ALA A 34 17.74 14.16 2.41
CA ALA A 34 17.59 13.26 3.55
C ALA A 34 18.59 13.54 4.67
N HIS A 35 19.81 14.00 4.37
CA HIS A 35 20.78 14.38 5.39
C HIS A 35 20.37 15.68 6.11
N ILE A 36 19.89 16.68 5.36
CA ILE A 36 19.37 17.94 5.89
C ILE A 36 18.17 17.66 6.81
N ASP A 37 17.25 16.79 6.40
CA ASP A 37 16.10 16.41 7.22
C ASP A 37 16.51 15.77 8.56
N ARG A 38 17.53 14.90 8.54
CA ARG A 38 18.10 14.34 9.78
C ARG A 38 18.71 15.41 10.68
N LEU A 39 19.43 16.38 10.12
CA LEU A 39 19.98 17.50 10.89
C LEU A 39 18.87 18.34 11.50
N HIS A 40 17.81 18.64 10.74
CA HIS A 40 16.64 19.34 11.27
C HIS A 40 15.97 18.57 12.41
N ALA A 41 15.82 17.24 12.30
CA ALA A 41 15.28 16.41 13.38
C ALA A 41 16.17 16.44 14.64
N GLN A 42 17.49 16.44 14.48
CA GLN A 42 18.42 16.58 15.61
C GLN A 42 18.29 17.96 16.27
N LEU A 43 18.25 19.03 15.49
CA LEU A 43 18.06 20.40 16.00
C LEU A 43 16.71 20.56 16.73
N LEU A 44 15.65 19.97 16.19
CA LEU A 44 14.33 19.88 16.83
C LEU A 44 14.42 19.22 18.22
N THR A 45 15.18 18.12 18.34
CA THR A 45 15.35 17.39 19.60
C THR A 45 16.04 18.24 20.67
N HIS A 46 16.97 19.13 20.26
CA HIS A 46 17.70 20.01 21.17
C HIS A 46 17.02 21.37 21.40
N ALA A 47 15.83 21.60 20.83
CA ALA A 47 15.16 22.91 20.82
C ALA A 47 16.04 24.06 20.30
N LEU A 48 17.05 23.75 19.48
CA LEU A 48 17.98 24.71 18.91
C LEU A 48 17.45 25.16 17.54
N PHE A 49 16.55 26.13 17.55
CA PHE A 49 16.03 26.73 16.32
C PHE A 49 16.79 28.02 16.01
N PRO A 50 17.41 28.15 14.81
CA PRO A 50 18.02 29.42 14.41
C PRO A 50 16.97 30.53 14.25
N VAL A 51 15.69 30.17 14.07
CA VAL A 51 14.55 31.07 13.97
C VAL A 51 13.39 30.52 14.80
N PRO A 52 12.82 31.29 15.74
CA PRO A 52 11.61 30.91 16.48
C PRO A 52 10.44 30.63 15.53
N PHE A 53 9.62 29.62 15.83
CA PHE A 53 8.48 29.24 14.98
C PHE A 53 7.46 30.36 14.80
N GLU A 54 7.33 31.23 15.79
CA GLU A 54 6.43 32.40 15.77
C GLU A 54 6.85 33.43 14.72
N LYS A 55 8.09 33.36 14.24
CA LYS A 55 8.63 34.21 13.17
C LYS A 55 8.59 33.54 11.79
N LEU A 56 8.11 32.31 11.70
CA LEU A 56 7.94 31.62 10.43
C LEU A 56 6.60 32.00 9.80
N ASP A 57 6.65 32.69 8.68
CA ASP A 57 5.48 32.93 7.85
C ASP A 57 5.10 31.64 7.13
N CYS A 58 3.84 31.23 7.27
CA CYS A 58 3.33 30.03 6.64
C CYS A 58 3.53 30.09 5.11
N PHE A 59 4.10 29.03 4.54
CA PHE A 59 4.38 28.89 3.10
C PHE A 59 5.30 29.97 2.49
N ARG A 60 6.03 30.75 3.31
CA ARG A 60 6.98 31.72 2.78
C ARG A 60 8.09 31.02 2.00
N GLY A 61 8.27 31.43 0.75
CA GLY A 61 9.19 30.79 -0.20
C GLY A 61 8.58 29.65 -1.01
N LEU A 62 7.34 29.22 -0.71
CA LEU A 62 6.63 28.23 -1.51
C LEU A 62 6.03 28.91 -2.76
N ASN A 63 6.60 28.64 -3.93
CA ASN A 63 6.03 29.13 -5.18
C ASN A 63 4.92 28.19 -5.70
N THR A 64 4.06 28.73 -6.55
CA THR A 64 2.91 28.02 -7.14
C THR A 64 3.30 26.74 -7.89
N LYS A 65 4.46 26.71 -8.54
CA LYS A 65 4.93 25.52 -9.29
C LYS A 65 5.29 24.39 -8.31
N THR A 66 6.03 24.70 -7.25
CA THR A 66 6.39 23.75 -6.20
C THR A 66 5.12 23.23 -5.50
N ALA A 67 4.20 24.13 -5.12
CA ALA A 67 2.94 23.74 -4.49
C ALA A 67 2.13 22.78 -5.37
N LYS A 68 1.96 23.08 -6.67
CA LYS A 68 1.27 22.19 -7.62
C LYS A 68 1.94 20.82 -7.72
N SER A 69 3.26 20.79 -7.78
CA SER A 69 4.02 19.52 -7.85
C SER A 69 3.86 18.69 -6.58
N MET A 70 3.86 19.32 -5.41
CA MET A 70 3.63 18.65 -4.13
C MET A 70 2.21 18.06 -4.07
N VAL A 71 1.20 18.83 -4.44
CA VAL A 71 -0.21 18.37 -4.46
C VAL A 71 -0.39 17.22 -5.46
N ALA A 72 0.21 17.29 -6.64
CA ALA A 72 0.16 16.21 -7.63
C ALA A 72 0.85 14.93 -7.12
N GLY A 73 1.99 15.06 -6.43
CA GLY A 73 2.67 13.96 -5.75
C GLY A 73 1.77 13.32 -4.69
N LEU A 74 1.26 14.13 -3.76
CA LEU A 74 0.35 13.65 -2.70
C LEU A 74 -0.89 12.98 -3.26
N HIS A 75 -1.48 13.49 -4.34
CA HIS A 75 -2.62 12.86 -4.99
C HIS A 75 -2.28 11.48 -5.56
N ARG A 76 -1.11 11.34 -6.20
CA ARG A 76 -0.61 10.04 -6.68
C ARG A 76 -0.39 9.07 -5.52
N ASP A 77 0.29 9.51 -4.48
CA ASP A 77 0.62 8.69 -3.32
C ASP A 77 -0.65 8.23 -2.60
N ALA A 78 -1.63 9.12 -2.43
CA ALA A 78 -2.93 8.79 -1.84
C ALA A 78 -3.72 7.77 -2.69
N ALA A 79 -3.66 7.87 -4.02
CA ALA A 79 -4.27 6.90 -4.91
C ALA A 79 -3.61 5.52 -4.79
N GLU A 80 -2.28 5.47 -4.76
CA GLU A 80 -1.51 4.24 -4.58
C GLU A 80 -1.81 3.58 -3.22
N LEU A 81 -1.79 4.37 -2.14
CA LEU A 81 -2.11 3.89 -0.79
C LEU A 81 -3.53 3.34 -0.71
N ARG A 82 -4.51 3.95 -1.40
CA ARG A 82 -5.88 3.46 -1.44
C ARG A 82 -5.98 2.08 -2.09
N VAL A 83 -5.25 1.86 -3.19
CA VAL A 83 -5.20 0.55 -3.86
C VAL A 83 -4.58 -0.48 -2.92
N LYS A 84 -3.42 -0.18 -2.33
CA LYS A 84 -2.75 -1.08 -1.37
C LYS A 84 -3.66 -1.45 -0.20
N ARG A 85 -4.41 -0.48 0.33
CA ARG A 85 -5.38 -0.71 1.41
C ARG A 85 -6.48 -1.70 1.00
N LEU A 86 -7.07 -1.52 -0.19
CA LEU A 86 -8.11 -2.40 -0.71
C LEU A 86 -7.60 -3.82 -0.93
N GLU A 87 -6.39 -3.98 -1.45
CA GLU A 87 -5.76 -5.30 -1.61
C GLU A 87 -5.53 -5.99 -0.26
N LEU A 88 -5.07 -5.24 0.75
CA LEU A 88 -4.93 -5.76 2.11
C LEU A 88 -6.28 -6.17 2.72
N GLU A 89 -7.33 -5.36 2.54
CA GLU A 89 -8.69 -5.67 2.99
C GLU A 89 -9.21 -6.98 2.34
N ARG A 90 -9.00 -7.15 1.03
CA ARG A 90 -9.36 -8.37 0.29
C ARG A 90 -8.60 -9.60 0.78
N ALA A 91 -7.28 -9.48 0.95
CA ALA A 91 -6.45 -10.57 1.45
C ALA A 91 -6.87 -10.98 2.87
N MET A 92 -7.14 -10.01 3.75
CA MET A 92 -7.64 -10.26 5.10
C MET A 92 -9.00 -10.96 5.07
N HIS A 93 -9.91 -10.53 4.19
CA HIS A 93 -11.23 -11.16 4.06
C HIS A 93 -11.11 -12.62 3.59
N SER A 94 -10.28 -12.89 2.59
CA SER A 94 -10.01 -14.25 2.09
C SER A 94 -9.38 -15.15 3.17
N LEU A 95 -8.44 -14.61 3.96
CA LEU A 95 -7.84 -15.37 5.06
C LEU A 95 -8.87 -15.68 6.15
N ARG A 96 -9.73 -14.71 6.49
CA ARG A 96 -10.81 -14.93 7.46
C ARG A 96 -11.82 -15.97 6.96
N SER A 97 -12.22 -15.93 5.70
CA SER A 97 -13.13 -16.96 5.17
C SER A 97 -12.50 -18.34 5.25
N GLN A 98 -11.23 -18.50 4.90
CA GLN A 98 -10.53 -19.80 5.01
C GLN A 98 -10.44 -20.31 6.45
N LEU A 99 -10.21 -19.44 7.42
CA LEU A 99 -10.08 -19.82 8.83
C LEU A 99 -11.43 -20.07 9.53
N TYR A 100 -12.49 -19.38 9.10
CA TYR A 100 -13.82 -19.42 9.75
C TYR A 100 -14.89 -20.18 8.95
N VAL A 101 -14.54 -20.84 7.83
CA VAL A 101 -15.45 -21.82 7.20
C VAL A 101 -15.63 -22.99 8.18
N GLN A 102 -16.77 -22.98 8.85
CA GLN A 102 -17.27 -24.08 9.66
C GLN A 102 -17.44 -25.30 8.75
N PRO A 103 -16.82 -26.47 9.05
CA PRO A 103 -17.01 -27.66 8.24
C PRO A 103 -18.50 -28.00 8.24
N ALA A 104 -19.09 -28.12 7.05
CA ALA A 104 -20.45 -28.60 6.88
C ALA A 104 -20.56 -29.96 7.57
N VAL A 105 -21.37 -30.02 8.64
CA VAL A 105 -21.68 -31.27 9.34
C VAL A 105 -22.26 -32.23 8.30
N PRO A 106 -21.72 -33.46 8.12
CA PRO A 106 -22.26 -34.40 7.15
C PRO A 106 -23.71 -34.73 7.53
N GLN A 107 -24.65 -34.52 6.61
CA GLN A 107 -26.03 -34.96 6.82
C GLN A 107 -26.03 -36.48 7.02
N ALA A 108 -26.44 -36.90 8.22
CA ALA A 108 -26.65 -38.30 8.54
C ALA A 108 -27.67 -38.93 7.58
N TYR A 109 -27.32 -40.12 7.11
CA TYR A 109 -28.01 -40.96 6.12
C TYR A 109 -29.55 -40.98 6.21
N PRO A 110 -30.28 -40.86 5.08
CA PRO A 110 -31.70 -41.21 5.04
C PRO A 110 -31.86 -42.74 4.97
N HIS A 111 -32.56 -43.30 5.95
CA HIS A 111 -33.02 -44.69 5.98
C HIS A 111 -33.76 -45.08 4.69
N ALA A 112 -33.48 -46.29 4.19
CA ALA A 112 -34.15 -46.87 3.03
C ALA A 112 -35.66 -47.04 3.28
N GLN A 113 -36.49 -46.30 2.54
CA GLN A 113 -37.93 -46.54 2.48
C GLN A 113 -38.20 -47.73 1.56
N MET A 114 -38.64 -48.85 2.14
CA MET A 114 -39.12 -50.02 1.41
C MET A 114 -40.44 -49.69 0.71
N HIS A 115 -40.44 -49.71 -0.62
CA HIS A 115 -41.64 -49.63 -1.43
C HIS A 115 -42.37 -50.98 -1.42
N HIS A 116 -43.53 -51.05 -0.77
CA HIS A 116 -44.51 -52.12 -1.04
C HIS A 116 -45.36 -51.74 -2.24
N THR A 117 -45.18 -52.45 -3.34
CA THR A 117 -46.04 -52.43 -4.53
C THR A 117 -47.31 -53.23 -4.27
N ALA A 118 -48.46 -52.57 -4.19
CA ALA A 118 -49.76 -53.23 -4.25
C ALA A 118 -50.35 -53.06 -5.67
N ILE A 119 -50.41 -54.18 -6.37
CA ILE A 119 -50.93 -54.33 -7.72
C ILE A 119 -52.47 -54.23 -7.71
N ALA A 120 -52.97 -53.41 -8.63
CA ALA A 120 -54.28 -53.35 -9.26
C ALA A 120 -55.43 -54.24 -8.74
N MET A 121 -56.59 -53.64 -8.50
CA MET A 121 -57.85 -54.10 -9.11
C MET A 121 -58.78 -52.93 -9.44
N ARG A 122 -58.99 -52.75 -10.75
CA ARG A 122 -59.98 -51.87 -11.38
C ARG A 122 -61.32 -52.62 -11.34
N ARG A 123 -62.36 -52.07 -10.70
CA ARG A 123 -63.75 -52.56 -10.84
C ARG A 123 -64.60 -51.50 -11.53
N HIS A 124 -65.24 -51.95 -12.61
CA HIS A 124 -66.27 -51.30 -13.41
C HIS A 124 -67.67 -51.47 -12.79
N SER A 125 -68.61 -50.70 -13.34
CA SER A 125 -70.09 -50.77 -13.27
C SER A 125 -70.76 -50.09 -12.06
N LEU A 126 -71.50 -48.99 -12.26
CA LEU A 126 -72.89 -48.87 -12.78
C LEU A 126 -73.92 -49.40 -11.77
N ASP A 127 -74.51 -48.50 -10.98
CA ASP A 127 -75.89 -47.99 -11.10
C ASP A 127 -76.06 -46.74 -10.21
#